data_AF-A0A833PK39-F1
#
_entry.id   AF-A0A833PK39-F1
#
_cell.length_a   1.000
_cell.length_b   1.000
_cell.length_c   1.000
_cell.angle_alpha   90.00
_cell.angle_beta   90.00
_cell.angle_gamma   90.00
#
_symmetry.space_group_name_H-M   'P 1'
#
loop_
_entity.id
_entity.type
_entity.pdbx_description
1 polymer ?
#
loop_
_entity_poly.entity_id
_entity_poly.type
_entity_poly.pdbx_seq_one_letter_code
_entity_poly.pdbx_strand_id
1 'polypeptide(L)'
;MKRLLILMLSIAAFGPAHADDTHADPWSGTYVLLPWDKDSQRFVDRAVDTLTIEKANDADAARLPSKYGSDLSRWSMSSRADETHQKRSLRRFLADSETDEYQEFRWSTLHAQRKIECIDGGHFFICQTAPNSLVDVWDMKFRTTSGIFGVLLHGGLFELQRVGMP
;
A
#
# COMPACT_ATOMS: atom_id res chain seq x y z
N MET A 1 -65.61 7.43 -17.06
CA MET A 1 -64.19 7.58 -17.41
C MET A 1 -63.40 6.60 -16.55
N LYS A 2 -62.88 5.53 -17.15
CA LYS A 2 -62.23 4.40 -16.47
C LYS A 2 -60.72 4.58 -16.65
N ARG A 3 -60.00 4.88 -15.57
CA ARG A 3 -58.53 4.83 -15.53
C ARG A 3 -58.12 4.40 -14.13
N LEU A 4 -57.67 3.16 -13.97
CA LEU A 4 -56.68 2.84 -12.97
C LEU A 4 -55.84 1.65 -13.46
N LEU A 5 -54.60 1.98 -13.79
CA LEU A 5 -53.53 1.10 -14.24
C LEU A 5 -52.92 0.47 -12.97
N ILE A 6 -52.98 -0.85 -12.81
CA ILE A 6 -52.37 -1.54 -11.67
C ILE A 6 -51.01 -2.10 -12.08
N LEU A 7 -50.03 -1.73 -11.27
CA LEU A 7 -48.58 -1.94 -11.33
C LEU A 7 -48.19 -3.43 -11.50
N MET A 8 -47.24 -3.69 -12.40
CA MET A 8 -46.40 -4.89 -12.39
C MET A 8 -45.43 -4.82 -11.20
N LEU A 9 -45.49 -5.81 -10.30
CA LEU A 9 -44.52 -6.00 -9.22
C LEU A 9 -43.46 -7.01 -9.69
N SER A 10 -42.30 -6.51 -10.09
CA SER A 10 -41.15 -7.32 -10.51
C SER A 10 -40.28 -7.70 -9.30
N ILE A 11 -40.24 -9.00 -9.02
CA ILE A 11 -39.13 -9.85 -8.53
C ILE A 11 -37.94 -9.11 -7.87
N ALA A 12 -37.71 -9.37 -6.58
CA ALA A 12 -36.39 -9.33 -5.98
C ALA A 12 -36.11 -10.69 -5.34
N ALA A 13 -35.45 -11.57 -6.09
CA ALA A 13 -34.83 -12.77 -5.54
C ALA A 13 -33.62 -12.30 -4.73
N PHE A 14 -33.74 -12.33 -3.40
CA PHE A 14 -32.59 -12.21 -2.51
C PHE A 14 -31.75 -13.48 -2.66
N GLY A 15 -30.77 -13.45 -3.55
CA GLY A 15 -29.67 -14.41 -3.53
C GLY A 15 -28.86 -14.19 -2.23
N PRO A 16 -28.33 -15.25 -1.62
CA PRO A 16 -27.47 -15.11 -0.45
C PRO A 16 -26.26 -14.25 -0.84
N ALA A 17 -26.02 -13.18 -0.10
CA ALA A 17 -24.76 -12.47 -0.15
C ALA A 17 -23.65 -13.47 0.19
N HIS A 18 -22.75 -13.73 -0.76
CA HIS A 18 -21.48 -14.35 -0.45
C HIS A 18 -20.77 -13.42 0.54
N ALA A 19 -20.72 -13.81 1.80
CA ALA A 19 -19.76 -13.25 2.73
C ALA A 19 -18.39 -13.72 2.24
N ASP A 20 -17.63 -12.80 1.64
CA ASP A 20 -16.21 -13.01 1.39
C ASP A 20 -15.53 -13.21 2.76
N ASP A 21 -15.28 -14.47 3.08
CA ASP A 21 -14.47 -14.87 4.21
C ASP A 21 -13.01 -14.46 3.95
N THR A 22 -12.33 -14.02 5.01
CA THR A 22 -10.94 -13.55 5.11
C THR A 22 -10.62 -12.15 4.56
N HIS A 23 -10.59 -11.17 5.48
CA HIS A 23 -9.70 -10.01 5.37
C HIS A 23 -8.26 -10.51 5.19
N ALA A 24 -7.83 -10.73 3.95
CA ALA A 24 -6.42 -10.91 3.65
C ALA A 24 -5.66 -9.66 4.13
N ASP A 25 -4.51 -9.86 4.76
CA ASP A 25 -3.64 -8.75 5.16
C ASP A 25 -3.32 -7.86 3.94
N PRO A 26 -3.53 -6.53 4.01
CA PRO A 26 -3.52 -5.66 2.84
C PRO A 26 -2.13 -5.56 2.18
N TRP A 27 -1.07 -5.92 2.90
CA TRP A 27 0.32 -5.82 2.45
C TRP A 27 0.90 -7.15 1.97
N SER A 28 0.40 -8.28 2.48
CA SER A 28 0.97 -9.59 2.19
C SER A 28 0.76 -9.98 0.73
N GLY A 29 1.82 -10.28 0.00
CA GLY A 29 1.78 -10.65 -1.41
C GLY A 29 3.15 -10.60 -2.10
N THR A 30 3.17 -10.96 -3.37
CA THR A 30 4.35 -10.85 -4.24
C THR A 30 4.18 -9.67 -5.18
N TYR A 31 5.21 -8.84 -5.33
CA TYR A 31 5.17 -7.60 -6.09
C TYR A 31 6.33 -7.52 -7.06
N VAL A 32 6.07 -7.15 -8.31
CA VAL A 32 7.13 -6.71 -9.23
C VAL A 32 7.41 -5.24 -9.02
N LEU A 33 8.69 -4.86 -9.10
CA LEU A 33 9.15 -3.48 -8.90
C LEU A 33 9.48 -2.85 -10.24
N LEU A 34 8.72 -1.83 -10.61
CA LEU A 34 8.92 -1.07 -11.84
C LEU A 34 9.54 0.29 -11.48
N PRO A 35 10.76 0.60 -11.95
CA PRO A 35 11.44 1.84 -11.58
C PRO A 35 10.81 3.04 -12.30
N TRP A 36 10.79 4.18 -11.61
CA TRP A 36 10.48 5.47 -12.20
C TRP A 36 11.64 5.96 -13.06
N ASP A 37 11.37 6.26 -14.33
CA ASP A 37 12.30 6.96 -15.21
C ASP A 37 12.07 8.47 -15.15
N LYS A 38 13.10 9.20 -14.75
CA LYS A 38 13.06 10.66 -14.62
C LYS A 38 12.96 11.36 -15.97
N ASP A 39 13.56 10.79 -17.02
CA ASP A 39 13.62 11.44 -18.34
C ASP A 39 12.26 11.35 -19.04
N SER A 40 11.64 10.16 -19.02
CA SER A 40 10.30 9.98 -19.60
C SER A 40 9.14 10.27 -18.64
N GLN A 41 9.43 10.60 -17.38
CA GLN A 41 8.45 10.88 -16.32
C GLN A 41 7.34 9.83 -16.23
N ARG A 42 7.75 8.55 -16.23
CA ARG A 42 6.84 7.40 -16.11
C ARG A 42 7.56 6.20 -15.50
N PHE A 43 6.78 5.25 -15.00
CA PHE A 43 7.31 3.94 -14.65
C PHE A 43 7.66 3.15 -15.91
N VAL A 44 8.83 2.51 -15.89
CA VAL A 44 9.29 1.66 -16.98
C VAL A 44 8.71 0.27 -16.78
N ASP A 45 8.07 -0.27 -17.82
CA ASP A 45 7.49 -1.62 -17.83
C ASP A 45 8.55 -2.73 -17.96
N ARG A 46 9.59 -2.63 -17.14
CA ARG A 46 10.65 -3.62 -16.99
C ARG A 46 10.93 -3.76 -15.50
N ALA A 47 10.51 -4.88 -14.95
CA ALA A 47 10.77 -5.19 -13.55
C ALA A 47 12.28 -5.27 -13.28
N VAL A 48 12.72 -4.60 -12.22
CA VAL A 48 14.12 -4.67 -11.73
C VAL A 48 14.28 -5.64 -10.57
N ASP A 49 13.19 -5.98 -9.89
CA ASP A 49 13.16 -6.95 -8.80
C ASP A 49 11.74 -7.52 -8.60
N THR A 50 11.64 -8.53 -7.75
CA THR A 50 10.39 -9.05 -7.18
C THR A 50 10.53 -9.08 -5.67
N LEU A 51 9.58 -8.46 -4.97
CA LEU A 51 9.50 -8.50 -3.51
C LEU A 51 8.40 -9.44 -3.06
N THR A 52 8.63 -10.15 -1.96
CA THR A 52 7.59 -10.87 -1.23
C THR A 52 7.42 -10.22 0.13
N ILE A 53 6.21 -9.78 0.44
CA ILE A 53 5.83 -9.21 1.74
C ILE A 53 4.90 -10.20 2.42
N GLU A 54 5.15 -10.48 3.69
CA GLU A 54 4.37 -11.43 4.49
C GLU A 54 4.07 -10.82 5.86
N LYS A 55 2.85 -10.99 6.36
CA LYS A 55 2.54 -10.68 7.75
C LYS A 55 3.45 -11.48 8.68
N ALA A 56 4.08 -10.79 9.62
CA ALA A 56 4.90 -11.39 10.66
C ALA A 56 4.15 -11.34 11.99
N ASN A 57 4.71 -12.00 13.01
CA ASN A 57 4.21 -11.86 14.38
C ASN A 57 4.30 -10.41 14.82
N ASP A 58 3.31 -9.96 15.58
CA ASP A 58 3.33 -8.64 16.20
C ASP A 58 4.56 -8.49 17.09
N ALA A 59 5.06 -7.25 17.17
CA ALA A 59 6.22 -6.94 17.99
C ALA A 59 5.89 -6.94 19.48
N ASP A 60 6.87 -7.33 20.30
CA ASP A 60 6.78 -7.27 21.75
C ASP A 60 6.81 -5.80 22.21
N ALA A 61 5.67 -5.30 22.71
CA ALA A 61 5.51 -3.92 23.17
C ALA A 61 6.55 -3.53 24.23
N ALA A 62 7.02 -4.48 25.06
CA ALA A 62 8.02 -4.22 26.10
C ALA A 62 9.42 -3.93 25.53
N ARG A 63 9.67 -4.28 24.27
CA ARG A 63 10.95 -4.11 23.58
C ARG A 63 10.95 -2.95 22.59
N LEU A 64 9.82 -2.27 22.41
CA LEU A 64 9.69 -1.16 21.48
C LEU A 64 9.82 0.19 22.19
N PRO A 65 10.42 1.19 21.53
CA PRO A 65 10.22 2.58 21.90
C PRO A 65 8.73 2.91 22.05
N SER A 66 8.37 3.71 23.05
CA SER A 66 6.96 4.00 23.39
C SER A 66 6.13 4.52 22.21
N LYS A 67 6.75 5.25 21.28
CA LYS A 67 6.08 5.76 20.07
C LYS A 67 5.51 4.67 19.14
N TYR A 68 6.02 3.44 19.22
CA TYR A 68 5.52 2.30 18.44
C TYR A 68 4.57 1.40 19.25
N GLY A 69 4.33 1.69 20.52
CA GLY A 69 3.47 0.86 21.38
C GLY A 69 2.00 0.85 20.97
N SER A 70 1.56 1.86 20.21
CA SER A 70 0.20 1.93 19.66
C SER A 70 0.00 1.06 18.41
N ASP A 71 1.08 0.63 17.74
CA ASP A 71 1.03 -0.28 16.59
C ASP A 71 2.14 -1.34 16.64
N LEU A 72 1.72 -2.55 17.00
CA LEU A 72 2.57 -3.72 17.10
C LEU A 72 2.63 -4.54 15.80
N SER A 73 1.84 -4.20 14.78
CA SER A 73 1.79 -4.96 13.53
C SER A 73 3.13 -4.95 12.81
N ARG A 74 3.59 -6.15 12.41
CA ARG A 74 4.82 -6.30 11.64
C ARG A 74 4.59 -7.10 10.37
N TRP A 75 5.46 -6.82 9.40
CA TRP A 75 5.61 -7.61 8.21
C TRP A 75 7.08 -7.95 8.03
N SER A 76 7.35 -8.89 7.13
CA SER A 76 8.67 -9.18 6.64
C SER A 76 8.69 -9.07 5.13
N MET A 77 9.81 -8.62 4.58
CA MET A 77 10.01 -8.43 3.16
C MET A 77 11.29 -9.11 2.73
N SER A 78 11.23 -9.90 1.65
CA SER A 78 12.40 -10.43 0.98
C SER A 78 12.45 -9.95 -0.47
N SER A 79 13.66 -9.74 -0.97
CA SER A 79 13.95 -9.43 -2.38
C SER A 79 14.40 -10.70 -3.09
N ARG A 80 13.99 -10.87 -4.34
CA ARG A 80 14.49 -11.95 -5.20
C ARG A 80 15.89 -11.67 -5.71
N ALA A 81 16.24 -10.40 -5.90
CA ALA A 81 17.58 -9.97 -6.29
C ALA A 81 18.61 -10.07 -5.15
N ASP A 82 18.17 -10.16 -3.88
CA ASP A 82 19.05 -10.41 -2.74
C ASP A 82 19.43 -11.89 -2.63
N GLU A 83 20.67 -12.21 -3.00
CA GLU A 83 21.26 -13.57 -2.93
C GLU A 83 21.35 -14.12 -1.50
N THR A 84 21.38 -13.23 -0.49
CA THR A 84 21.39 -13.66 0.91
C THR A 84 20.00 -14.04 1.42
N HIS A 85 18.96 -13.72 0.64
CA HIS A 85 17.56 -13.92 0.98
C HIS A 85 17.19 -13.39 2.38
N GLN A 86 17.84 -12.31 2.81
CA GLN A 86 17.59 -11.75 4.13
C GLN A 86 16.23 -11.08 4.16
N LYS A 87 15.41 -11.51 5.14
CA LYS A 87 14.13 -10.85 5.41
C LYS A 87 14.37 -9.56 6.17
N ARG A 88 13.88 -8.46 5.63
CA ARG A 88 13.82 -7.16 6.30
C ARG A 88 12.51 -7.06 7.07
N SER A 89 12.57 -6.59 8.31
CA SER A 89 11.35 -6.32 9.08
C SER A 89 10.73 -5.01 8.60
N LEU A 90 9.41 -5.01 8.44
CA LEU A 90 8.63 -3.82 8.15
C LEU A 90 7.66 -3.55 9.30
N ARG A 91 7.33 -2.27 9.49
CA ARG A 91 6.30 -1.80 10.43
C ARG A 91 5.36 -0.83 9.73
N ARG A 92 4.23 -0.49 10.34
CA ARG A 92 3.45 0.65 9.87
C ARG A 92 4.27 1.94 10.05
N PHE A 93 4.23 2.80 9.05
CA PHE A 93 4.77 4.14 9.14
C PHE A 93 3.77 5.02 9.91
N LEU A 94 4.20 5.61 11.02
CA LEU A 94 3.33 6.30 11.97
C LEU A 94 3.50 7.81 11.88
N ALA A 95 2.39 8.53 11.81
CA ALA A 95 2.37 9.95 12.15
C ALA A 95 2.33 10.05 13.68
N ASP A 96 3.31 10.71 14.29
CA ASP A 96 3.23 11.10 15.70
C ASP A 96 3.34 12.61 15.84
N SER A 97 2.82 13.14 16.95
CA SER A 97 2.76 14.59 17.20
C SER A 97 4.11 15.20 17.55
N GLU A 98 5.14 14.39 17.80
CA GLU A 98 6.44 14.87 18.29
C GLU A 98 7.49 14.95 17.16
N THR A 99 7.42 14.06 16.18
CA THR A 99 8.42 13.87 15.13
C THR A 99 7.84 13.72 13.72
N ASP A 100 6.51 13.64 13.56
CA ASP A 100 5.78 13.52 12.28
C ASP A 100 6.63 12.95 11.14
N GLU A 101 6.88 11.63 11.17
CA GLU A 101 7.77 10.97 10.22
C GLU A 101 7.33 11.25 8.75
N TYR A 102 6.04 11.51 8.52
CA TYR A 102 5.50 11.77 7.18
C TYR A 102 5.90 13.16 6.64
N GLN A 103 6.37 14.06 7.50
CA GLN A 103 6.72 15.43 7.15
C GLN A 103 7.87 15.48 6.13
N GLU A 104 8.86 14.60 6.25
CA GLU A 104 10.02 14.53 5.33
C GLU A 104 9.58 14.33 3.87
N PHE A 105 8.53 13.55 3.66
CA PHE A 105 7.97 13.26 2.34
C PHE A 105 6.79 14.17 1.97
N ARG A 106 6.43 15.11 2.86
CA ARG A 106 5.25 15.98 2.76
C ARG A 106 3.93 15.19 2.70
N TRP A 107 3.92 14.01 3.33
CA TRP A 107 2.80 13.08 3.30
C TRP A 107 1.82 13.28 4.46
N SER A 108 2.16 14.09 5.47
CA SER A 108 1.33 14.25 6.68
C SER A 108 -0.10 14.67 6.33
N THR A 109 -0.25 15.58 5.36
CA THR A 109 -1.58 15.97 4.85
C THR A 109 -2.29 14.84 4.13
N LEU A 110 -1.60 14.05 3.30
CA LEU A 110 -2.20 12.91 2.61
C LEU A 110 -2.65 11.84 3.62
N HIS A 111 -1.82 11.54 4.62
CA HIS A 111 -2.12 10.58 5.67
C HIS A 111 -3.29 11.05 6.55
N ALA A 112 -3.29 12.31 6.99
CA ALA A 112 -4.39 12.90 7.76
C ALA A 112 -5.73 12.86 6.98
N GLN A 113 -5.67 12.94 5.65
CA GLN A 113 -6.83 12.79 4.76
C GLN A 113 -7.15 11.33 4.41
N ARG A 114 -6.42 10.36 4.97
CA ARG A 114 -6.54 8.91 4.68
C ARG A 114 -6.39 8.57 3.19
N LYS A 115 -5.59 9.35 2.45
CA LYS A 115 -5.29 9.13 1.03
C LYS A 115 -4.09 8.21 0.81
N ILE A 116 -3.30 8.00 1.84
CA ILE A 116 -2.10 7.18 1.83
C ILE A 116 -1.98 6.43 3.15
N GLU A 117 -1.52 5.19 3.07
CA GLU A 117 -1.05 4.38 4.19
C GLU A 117 0.30 3.79 3.81
N CYS A 118 1.28 3.75 4.71
CA CYS A 118 2.61 3.23 4.40
C CYS A 118 3.11 2.22 5.44
N ILE A 119 3.96 1.31 4.97
CA ILE A 119 4.85 0.49 5.79
C ILE A 119 6.31 0.90 5.55
N ASP A 120 7.09 0.83 6.62
CA ASP A 120 8.47 1.28 6.74
C ASP A 120 9.43 0.10 6.87
N GLY A 121 10.40 0.00 5.96
CA GLY A 121 11.53 -0.92 6.00
C GLY A 121 12.88 -0.25 6.30
N GLY A 122 12.87 0.91 6.95
CA GLY A 122 14.04 1.72 7.33
C GLY A 122 14.49 2.67 6.22
N HIS A 123 14.93 2.12 5.09
CA HIS A 123 15.32 2.91 3.91
C HIS A 123 14.37 2.74 2.74
N PHE A 124 13.42 1.82 2.84
CA PHE A 124 12.43 1.58 1.79
C PHE A 124 11.03 1.71 2.39
N PHE A 125 10.31 2.71 1.93
CA PHE A 125 8.93 3.00 2.32
C PHE A 125 8.01 2.47 1.24
N ILE A 126 6.98 1.72 1.61
CA ILE A 126 6.00 1.17 0.67
C ILE A 126 4.63 1.69 1.06
N CYS A 127 3.95 2.31 0.12
CA CYS A 127 2.73 3.05 0.36
C CYS A 127 1.60 2.58 -0.54
N GLN A 128 0.38 2.61 -0.01
CA GLN A 128 -0.87 2.34 -0.69
C GLN A 128 -1.69 3.62 -0.82
N THR A 129 -2.36 3.76 -1.95
CA THR A 129 -3.34 4.80 -2.27
C THR A 129 -4.35 4.23 -3.26
N ALA A 130 -5.32 5.04 -3.72
CA ALA A 130 -6.25 4.58 -4.75
C ALA A 130 -5.51 4.35 -6.08
N PRO A 131 -5.82 3.27 -6.83
CA PRO A 131 -5.28 3.05 -8.17
C PRO A 131 -5.50 4.26 -9.08
N ASN A 132 -4.60 4.46 -10.06
CA ASN A 132 -4.62 5.58 -11.00
C ASN A 132 -4.57 6.98 -10.36
N SER A 133 -4.09 7.11 -9.12
CA SER A 133 -3.98 8.40 -8.42
C SER A 133 -2.71 9.15 -8.78
N LEU A 134 -2.79 10.48 -8.74
CA LEU A 134 -1.63 11.36 -8.76
C LEU A 134 -1.11 11.52 -7.33
N VAL A 135 0.18 11.24 -7.14
CA VAL A 135 0.87 11.33 -5.85
C VAL A 135 2.00 12.33 -5.96
N ASP A 136 2.14 13.16 -4.93
CA ASP A 136 3.23 14.10 -4.78
C ASP A 136 4.22 13.54 -3.74
N VAL A 137 5.51 13.50 -4.10
CA VAL A 137 6.61 13.09 -3.22
C VAL A 137 7.74 14.08 -3.39
N TRP A 138 8.11 14.77 -2.31
CA TRP A 138 9.07 15.89 -2.34
C TRP A 138 8.66 16.98 -3.34
N ASP A 139 9.38 17.07 -4.46
CA ASP A 139 9.16 18.00 -5.58
C ASP A 139 8.74 17.27 -6.87
N MET A 140 8.42 15.98 -6.78
CA MET A 140 8.01 15.15 -7.90
C MET A 140 6.52 14.82 -7.82
N LYS A 141 5.87 14.77 -8.98
CA LYS A 141 4.51 14.25 -9.13
C LYS A 141 4.57 13.02 -10.03
N PHE A 142 3.87 11.96 -9.66
CA PHE A 142 3.74 10.78 -10.51
C PHE A 142 2.34 10.19 -10.39
N ARG A 143 1.95 9.43 -11.40
CA ARG A 143 0.73 8.63 -11.37
C ARG A 143 1.08 7.19 -11.08
N THR A 144 0.53 6.64 -10.01
CA THR A 144 0.56 5.20 -9.74
C THR A 144 -0.62 4.53 -10.44
N THR A 145 -0.39 3.43 -11.14
CA THR A 145 -1.43 2.65 -11.82
C THR A 145 -2.06 1.66 -10.86
N SER A 146 -1.24 0.92 -10.10
CA SER A 146 -1.66 -0.09 -9.13
C SER A 146 -2.21 0.50 -7.84
N GLY A 147 -1.85 1.74 -7.52
CA GLY A 147 -2.10 2.34 -6.22
C GLY A 147 -1.08 1.92 -5.16
N ILE A 148 -0.01 1.20 -5.52
CA ILE A 148 1.05 0.80 -4.61
C ILE A 148 2.38 1.29 -5.16
N PHE A 149 3.12 2.06 -4.36
CA PHE A 149 4.40 2.61 -4.76
C PHE A 149 5.42 2.52 -3.61
N GLY A 150 6.70 2.56 -3.97
CA GLY A 150 7.81 2.45 -3.04
C GLY A 150 8.80 3.59 -3.23
N VAL A 151 9.30 4.15 -2.12
CA VAL A 151 10.37 5.15 -2.11
C VAL A 151 11.58 4.54 -1.42
N LEU A 152 12.64 4.28 -2.18
CA LEU A 152 13.92 3.86 -1.65
C LEU A 152 14.78 5.10 -1.44
N LEU A 153 15.18 5.35 -0.19
CA LEU A 153 16.07 6.46 0.15
C LEU A 153 17.35 6.36 -0.69
N HIS A 154 17.67 7.42 -1.43
CA HIS A 154 18.75 7.49 -2.44
C HIS A 154 18.62 6.53 -3.65
N GLY A 155 17.68 5.59 -3.65
CA GLY A 155 17.45 4.61 -4.72
C GLY A 155 16.29 4.95 -5.67
N GLY A 156 15.46 5.94 -5.32
CA GLY A 156 14.42 6.47 -6.20
C GLY A 156 13.02 5.92 -5.92
N LEU A 157 12.15 6.08 -6.90
CA LEU A 157 10.72 5.76 -6.84
C LEU A 157 10.42 4.50 -7.65
N PHE A 158 9.53 3.66 -7.13
CA PHE A 158 9.09 2.42 -7.74
C PHE A 158 7.57 2.32 -7.71
N GLU A 159 7.00 1.77 -8.77
CA GLU A 159 5.65 1.22 -8.72
C GLU A 159 5.76 -0.24 -8.29
N LEU A 160 4.89 -0.66 -7.38
CA LEU A 160 4.74 -2.06 -7.00
C LEU A 160 3.46 -2.58 -7.63
N GLN A 161 3.58 -3.63 -8.45
CA GLN A 161 2.42 -4.32 -9.00
C GLN A 161 2.34 -5.71 -8.40
N ARG A 162 1.19 -6.03 -7.80
CA ARG A 162 0.97 -7.35 -7.20
C ARG A 162 0.87 -8.41 -8.29
N VAL A 163 1.63 -9.49 -8.15
CA VAL A 163 1.57 -10.64 -9.05
C VAL A 163 0.26 -11.40 -8.83
N GLY A 164 -0.48 -11.66 -9.90
CA GLY A 164 -1.71 -12.46 -9.85
C GLY A 164 -3.00 -11.68 -9.57
N MET A 165 -2.97 -10.34 -9.58
CA MET A 165 -4.19 -9.53 -9.70
C MET A 165 -4.31 -8.98 -11.14
N PRO A 166 -5.51 -9.05 -11.75
CA PRO A 166 -5.77 -8.51 -13.09
C PRO A 166 -5.73 -6.99 -13.16
#